data_AF-A0A076H5X4-F1
#
_entry.id   AF-A0A076H5X4-F1
#
_cell.length_a   1.000
_cell.length_b   1.000
_cell.length_c   1.000
_cell.angle_alpha   90.00
_cell.angle_beta   90.00
_cell.angle_gamma   90.00
#
_symmetry.space_group_name_H-M   'P 1'
#
loop_
_entity.id
_entity.type
_entity.pdbx_description
1 polymer ?
#
loop_
_entity_poly.entity_id
_entity_poly.type
_entity_poly.pdbx_seq_one_letter_code
_entity_poly.pdbx_strand_id
1 'polypeptide(L)' 'MTSPSETTTPSTSATTSDVPAFGWSGYAERVNGRFAMVGFAAILLIEALSGDTFLHWAGLLP' A
#
# COMPACT_ATOMS: atom_id res chain seq x y z
N MET A 1 -30.99 10.83 11.31
CA MET A 1 -30.01 11.92 11.23
C MET A 1 -28.68 11.38 11.73
N THR A 2 -27.60 11.63 10.96
CA THR A 2 -26.15 11.67 11.33
C THR A 2 -25.49 10.37 11.84
N SER A 3 -24.33 9.89 11.37
CA SER A 3 -23.37 10.29 10.34
C SER A 3 -22.48 9.08 9.99
N PRO A 4 -21.99 8.93 8.75
CA PRO A 4 -21.01 7.92 8.35
C PRO A 4 -19.57 8.39 8.65
N SER A 5 -18.62 7.45 8.73
CA SER A 5 -17.16 7.65 8.81
C SER A 5 -16.56 7.83 10.21
N GLU A 6 -16.31 6.71 10.90
CA GLU A 6 -15.16 6.64 11.80
C GLU A 6 -13.88 6.55 10.96
N THR A 7 -13.33 7.72 10.67
CA THR A 7 -11.96 7.88 10.21
C THR A 7 -11.04 7.29 11.27
N THR A 8 -10.32 6.21 10.93
CA THR A 8 -9.17 5.69 11.69
C THR A 8 -8.07 6.76 11.71
N THR A 9 -8.20 7.73 12.60
CA THR A 9 -7.10 8.58 13.04
C THR A 9 -6.51 7.90 14.27
N PRO A 10 -5.22 7.48 14.24
CA PRO A 10 -4.62 6.95 15.44
C PRO A 10 -4.48 8.10 16.44
N SER A 11 -5.30 8.04 17.49
CA SER A 11 -5.15 8.86 18.68
C SER A 11 -3.74 8.67 19.23
N THR A 12 -2.93 9.73 19.21
CA THR A 12 -1.64 9.82 19.89
C THR A 12 -1.88 9.70 21.40
N SER A 13 -1.98 8.47 21.91
CA SER A 13 -1.98 8.20 23.34
C SER A 13 -0.56 7.89 23.80
N ALA A 14 -0.03 8.84 24.56
CA ALA A 14 1.26 8.79 25.20
C ALA A 14 1.37 7.58 26.15
N THR A 15 2.57 7.00 26.17
CA THR A 15 3.09 6.10 27.23
C THR A 15 2.46 4.71 27.32
N THR A 16 2.96 3.75 26.53
CA THR A 16 2.99 2.35 26.93
C THR A 16 4.35 1.75 26.57
N SER A 17 5.04 1.26 27.59
CA SER A 17 6.34 0.59 27.56
C SER A 17 6.29 -0.82 26.95
N ASP A 18 5.62 -0.99 25.81
CA ASP A 18 5.60 -2.27 25.11
C ASP A 18 6.75 -2.29 24.10
N VAL A 19 7.70 -3.19 24.31
CA VAL A 19 8.82 -3.41 23.38
C VAL A 19 8.20 -3.60 22.00
N PRO A 20 8.43 -2.69 21.03
CA PRO A 20 7.76 -2.79 19.75
C PRO A 20 8.15 -4.14 19.16
N ALA A 21 7.16 -5.02 18.98
CA ALA A 21 7.34 -6.25 18.24
C ALA A 21 7.67 -5.83 16.80
N PHE A 22 8.96 -5.62 16.55
CA PHE A 22 9.55 -5.26 15.27
C PHE A 22 9.21 -6.36 14.28
N GLY A 23 8.20 -6.13 13.43
CA GLY A 23 7.99 -6.98 12.26
C GLY A 23 6.64 -6.84 11.57
N TRP A 24 5.54 -6.69 12.30
CA TRP A 24 4.20 -6.81 11.70
C TRP A 24 3.19 -5.91 12.40
N SER A 25 3.46 -4.60 12.47
CA SER A 25 2.50 -3.65 13.01
C SER A 25 1.40 -3.36 11.98
N GLY A 26 0.16 -3.10 12.43
CA GLY A 26 -0.92 -2.67 11.52
C GLY A 26 -0.61 -1.36 10.79
N TYR A 27 0.37 -0.59 11.24
CA TYR A 27 0.94 0.52 10.47
C TYR A 27 1.75 0.01 9.26
N ALA A 28 2.60 -0.99 9.45
CA ALA A 28 3.35 -1.62 8.36
C ALA A 28 2.41 -2.23 7.32
N GLU A 29 1.32 -2.88 7.73
CA GLU A 29 0.32 -3.44 6.81
C GLU A 29 -0.34 -2.34 5.94
N ARG A 30 -0.75 -1.23 6.55
CA ARG A 30 -1.33 -0.08 5.82
C ARG A 30 -0.34 0.55 4.86
N VAL A 31 0.91 0.68 5.26
CA VAL A 31 1.97 1.24 4.42
C VAL A 31 2.28 0.30 3.25
N ASN A 32 2.41 -1.01 3.49
CA ASN A 32 2.62 -2.02 2.45
C ASN A 32 1.45 -2.05 1.46
N GLY A 33 0.21 -1.97 1.93
CA GLY A 33 -0.98 -1.90 1.09
C GLY A 33 -0.99 -0.67 0.16
N ARG A 34 -0.55 0.50 0.65
CA ARG A 34 -0.42 1.72 -0.18
C ARG A 34 0.66 1.56 -1.25
N PHE A 35 1.82 1.01 -0.89
CA PHE A 35 2.87 0.73 -1.87
C PHE A 35 2.39 -0.26 -2.95
N ALA A 36 1.60 -1.27 -2.58
CA ALA A 36 1.02 -2.21 -3.53
C ALA A 36 0.06 -1.51 -4.52
N MET A 37 -0.81 -0.62 -4.04
CA MET A 37 -1.72 0.15 -4.92
C MET A 37 -0.95 1.03 -5.91
N VAL A 38 0.09 1.73 -5.44
CA VAL A 38 0.94 2.57 -6.30
C VAL A 38 1.72 1.72 -7.30
N GLY A 39 2.28 0.59 -6.88
CA GLY A 39 2.98 -0.34 -7.76
C GLY A 39 2.07 -0.89 -8.86
N PHE A 40 0.84 -1.29 -8.51
CA PHE A 40 -0.15 -1.75 -9.49
C PHE A 40 -0.53 -0.65 -10.48
N ALA A 41 -0.79 0.57 -10.00
CA ALA A 41 -1.09 1.71 -10.87
C ALA A 41 0.09 2.05 -11.81
N ALA A 42 1.32 1.96 -11.30
CA ALA A 42 2.52 2.19 -12.11
C ALA A 42 2.66 1.13 -13.23
N ILE A 43 2.39 -0.14 -12.95
CA ILE A 43 2.41 -1.22 -13.97
C ILE A 43 1.41 -0.91 -15.08
N LEU A 44 0.16 -0.59 -14.73
CA LEU A 44 -0.87 -0.24 -15.71
C LEU A 44 -0.48 0.99 -16.54
N LEU A 45 0.15 1.99 -15.92
CA LEU A 45 0.58 3.21 -16.60
C LEU A 45 1.75 2.93 -17.55
N ILE A 46 2.70 2.08 -17.16
CA ILE A 46 3.81 1.66 -18.02
C ILE A 46 3.30 0.85 -19.21
N GLU A 47 2.35 -0.05 -19.01
CA GLU A 47 1.69 -0.81 -20.07
C GLU A 47 0.94 0.11 -21.05
N ALA A 48 0.19 1.07 -20.52
CA ALA A 48 -0.55 2.04 -21.34
C ALA A 48 0.37 2.96 -22.16
N LEU A 49 1.54 3.35 -21.63
CA LEU A 49 2.48 4.22 -22.33
C LEU A 49 3.40 3.47 -23.30
N SER A 50 3.83 2.26 -22.94
CA SER A 50 4.74 1.47 -23.78
C SER A 50 4.01 0.78 -24.92
N GLY A 51 2.70 0.52 -24.78
CA GLY A 51 1.93 -0.28 -25.75
C GLY A 51 2.33 -1.76 -25.77
N ASP A 52 3.26 -2.14 -24.89
CA ASP A 52 3.79 -3.48 -24.68
C ASP A 52 3.50 -3.86 -23.23
N THR A 53 3.00 -5.07 -23.02
CA THR A 53 2.64 -5.50 -21.66
C THR A 53 3.90 -5.60 -20.79
N PHE A 54 3.79 -5.33 -19.49
CA PHE A 54 4.92 -5.42 -18.56
C PHE A 54 5.65 -6.77 -18.65
N LEU A 55 4.92 -7.84 -18.95
CA LEU A 55 5.48 -9.18 -19.14
C LEU A 55 6.38 -9.31 -20.37
N HIS A 56 6.14 -8.55 -21.44
CA HIS A 56 7.00 -8.48 -22.63
C HIS A 56 8.27 -7.67 -22.32
N TRP A 57 8.13 -6.52 -21.63
CA TRP A 57 9.28 -5.75 -21.14
C TRP A 57 10.16 -6.51 -20.13
N ALA A 58 9.53 -7.30 -19.25
CA ALA A 58 10.21 -8.15 -18.28
C ALA A 58 10.80 -9.45 -18.90
N GLY A 59 10.61 -9.67 -20.21
CA GLY A 59 11.15 -10.83 -20.93
C GLY A 59 10.52 -12.17 -20.59
N LEU A 60 9.30 -12.16 -20.01
CA LEU A 60 8.55 -13.36 -19.63
C LEU A 60 7.65 -13.90 -20.75
N LEU A 61 7.37 -13.09 -21.77
CA LEU A 61 6.64 -13.47 -22.98
C LEU A 61 7.46 -13.10 -24.22
N PRO A 62 7.55 -13.98 -25.24
CA PRO A 62 8.22 -13.69 -26.51
C PRO A 62 7.42 -12.72 -27.40
#